data_AF-A0A7W0FU69-F1
#
_entry.id   AF-A0A7W0FU69-F1
#
_cell.length_a   1.000
_cell.length_b   1.000
_cell.length_c   1.000
_cell.angle_alpha   90.00
_cell.angle_beta   90.00
_cell.angle_gamma   90.00
#
_symmetry.space_group_name_H-M   'P 1'
#
loop_
_entity.id
_entity.type
_entity.pdbx_description
1 polymer ?
#
loop_
_entity_poly.entity_id
_entity_poly.type
_entity_poly.pdbx_seq_one_letter_code
_entity_poly.pdbx_strand_id
1 'polypeptide(L)'
;MKIALSGEEIAHLLPFTLCKVCDVKYGLEYDEKTKKVKSPLAIPFAAANVPNSGSQFAHPHVTMNYTFQTYMKNGVPFELVEEQVKLLQSQATKEMIVNPLLMLRETKAWKALAALKKNLDIPFKYAPEHIQELVNHINTSPEMKLQFVKKLVLPQLEIFPSKISCNPQNLISPSSPASVRKFADS
;
A
#
# COMPACT_ATOMS: atom_id res chain seq x y z
N MET A 1 13.73 23.90 -11.13
CA MET A 1 13.27 22.95 -12.18
C MET A 1 12.78 21.64 -11.55
N LYS A 2 11.81 21.69 -10.62
CA LYS A 2 11.17 20.51 -9.99
C LYS A 2 9.64 20.61 -10.01
N ILE A 3 9.12 21.84 -9.98
CA ILE A 3 7.68 22.14 -9.98
C ILE A 3 7.02 21.80 -11.33
N ALA A 4 7.71 22.02 -12.45
CA ALA A 4 7.18 21.74 -13.79
C ALA A 4 7.01 20.23 -14.05
N LEU A 5 7.99 19.42 -13.66
CA LEU A 5 7.94 17.96 -13.79
C LEU A 5 6.84 17.36 -12.89
N SER A 6 6.77 17.81 -11.63
CA SER A 6 5.67 17.40 -10.74
C SER A 6 4.31 17.88 -11.25
N GLY A 7 4.24 19.04 -11.91
CA GLY A 7 3.02 19.53 -12.55
C GLY A 7 2.55 18.64 -13.69
N GLU A 8 3.48 18.13 -14.51
CA GLU A 8 3.19 17.22 -15.62
C GLU A 8 2.78 15.82 -15.11
N GLU A 9 3.46 15.29 -14.09
CA GLU A 9 3.07 14.04 -13.42
C GLU A 9 1.69 14.15 -12.77
N ILE A 10 1.39 15.29 -12.13
CA ILE A 10 0.07 15.58 -11.55
C ILE A 10 -0.99 15.69 -12.66
N ALA A 11 -0.70 16.41 -13.73
CA ALA A 11 -1.64 16.59 -14.86
C ALA A 11 -1.94 15.26 -15.56
N HIS A 12 -0.99 14.32 -15.61
CA HIS A 12 -1.23 12.99 -16.13
C HIS A 12 -1.90 12.05 -15.13
N LEU A 13 -1.54 12.09 -13.84
CA LEU A 13 -2.07 11.17 -12.82
C LEU A 13 -3.50 11.53 -12.36
N LEU A 14 -3.81 12.82 -12.24
CA LEU A 14 -5.09 13.30 -11.73
C LEU A 14 -6.29 12.86 -12.58
N PRO A 15 -6.28 12.96 -13.93
CA PRO A 15 -7.40 12.48 -14.74
C PRO A 15 -7.67 10.98 -14.53
N PHE A 16 -6.63 10.15 -14.42
CA PHE A 16 -6.81 8.71 -14.20
C PHE A 16 -7.40 8.37 -12.83
N THR A 17 -7.16 9.23 -11.83
CA THR A 17 -7.52 8.96 -10.44
C THR A 17 -8.75 9.70 -9.95
N LEU A 18 -9.07 10.88 -10.50
CA LEU A 18 -10.25 11.67 -10.13
C LEU A 18 -11.53 11.24 -10.83
N CYS A 19 -11.44 10.60 -12.01
CA CYS A 19 -12.62 10.15 -12.75
C CYS A 19 -13.26 8.88 -12.18
N LYS A 20 -12.65 8.24 -11.19
CA LYS A 20 -13.17 7.00 -10.60
C LYS A 20 -13.70 7.27 -9.19
N VAL A 21 -14.83 6.65 -8.88
CA VAL A 21 -15.49 6.78 -7.58
C VAL A 21 -15.02 5.68 -6.63
N CYS A 22 -14.55 6.06 -5.44
CA CYS A 22 -14.20 5.14 -4.36
C CYS A 22 -15.43 4.32 -3.92
N ASP A 23 -15.21 3.04 -3.63
CA ASP A 23 -16.19 1.96 -3.36
C ASP A 23 -17.04 1.52 -4.57
N VAL A 24 -16.85 2.16 -5.72
CA VAL A 24 -17.49 1.76 -6.99
C VAL A 24 -16.49 1.11 -7.94
N LYS A 25 -15.31 1.75 -8.09
CA LYS A 25 -14.27 1.32 -9.03
C LYS A 25 -12.97 0.90 -8.35
N TYR A 26 -12.81 1.25 -7.07
CA TYR A 26 -11.67 0.88 -6.26
C TYR A 26 -12.02 1.01 -4.77
N GLY A 27 -11.29 0.30 -3.92
CA GLY A 27 -11.45 0.37 -2.46
C GLY A 27 -10.55 -0.64 -1.75
N LEU A 28 -10.76 -0.80 -0.44
CA LEU A 28 -10.11 -1.86 0.33
C LEU A 28 -10.79 -3.20 0.05
N GLU A 29 -10.00 -4.27 0.03
CA GLU A 29 -10.53 -5.62 -0.04
C GLU A 29 -10.87 -6.13 1.37
N TYR A 30 -12.10 -6.58 1.55
CA TYR A 30 -12.53 -7.24 2.77
C TYR A 30 -12.74 -8.73 2.51
N ASP A 31 -12.38 -9.54 3.50
CA ASP A 31 -12.77 -10.95 3.52
C ASP A 31 -14.24 -11.07 3.91
N GLU A 32 -15.06 -11.67 3.04
CA GLU A 32 -16.52 -11.77 3.26
C GLU A 32 -16.88 -12.55 4.52
N LYS A 33 -16.06 -13.52 4.95
CA LYS A 33 -16.35 -14.37 6.10
C LYS A 33 -15.96 -13.71 7.42
N THR A 34 -14.81 -13.03 7.43
CA THR A 34 -14.24 -12.46 8.66
C THR A 34 -14.45 -10.96 8.79
N LYS A 35 -14.91 -10.29 7.72
CA LYS A 35 -14.99 -8.83 7.57
C LYS A 35 -13.66 -8.10 7.82
N LYS A 36 -12.54 -8.82 7.80
CA LYS A 36 -11.21 -8.25 7.96
C LYS A 36 -10.71 -7.71 6.64
N VAL A 37 -9.93 -6.64 6.70
CA VAL A 37 -9.20 -6.13 5.54
C VAL A 37 -8.16 -7.17 5.13
N LYS A 38 -8.22 -7.64 3.88
CA LYS A 38 -7.25 -8.59 3.32
C LYS A 38 -5.96 -7.90 2.89
N SER A 39 -6.08 -6.71 2.33
CA SER A 39 -4.95 -5.91 1.87
C SER A 39 -5.13 -4.45 2.31
N PRO A 40 -4.09 -3.84 2.90
CA PRO A 40 -4.15 -2.43 3.31
C PRO A 40 -4.07 -1.47 2.13
N LEU A 41 -3.82 -1.97 0.91
CA LEU A 41 -3.73 -1.18 -0.31
C LEU A 41 -5.07 -1.19 -1.06
N ALA A 42 -5.40 -0.07 -1.71
CA ALA A 42 -6.56 -0.03 -2.58
C ALA A 42 -6.36 -0.95 -3.79
N ILE A 43 -7.43 -1.67 -4.16
CA ILE A 43 -7.48 -2.53 -5.35
C ILE A 43 -8.61 -2.09 -6.28
N PRO A 44 -8.52 -2.40 -7.60
CA PRO A 44 -9.62 -2.16 -8.52
C PRO A 44 -10.81 -3.08 -8.21
N PHE A 45 -12.02 -2.54 -8.40
CA PHE A 45 -13.26 -3.29 -8.29
C PHE A 45 -13.82 -3.58 -9.69
N ALA A 46 -14.34 -4.79 -9.91
CA ALA A 46 -14.99 -5.17 -11.17
C ALA A 46 -16.39 -4.52 -11.30
N ALA A 47 -17.09 -4.39 -10.18
CA ALA A 47 -18.37 -3.71 -10.02
C ALA A 47 -18.44 -3.06 -8.63
N ALA A 48 -19.50 -2.30 -8.32
CA ALA A 48 -19.63 -1.66 -7.01
C ALA A 48 -19.55 -2.70 -5.88
N ASN A 49 -18.64 -2.48 -4.92
CA ASN A 49 -18.31 -3.42 -3.83
C ASN A 49 -17.85 -4.84 -4.27
N VAL A 50 -17.45 -5.04 -5.53
CA VAL A 50 -16.93 -6.33 -6.01
C VAL A 50 -15.43 -6.20 -6.28
N PRO A 51 -14.57 -6.50 -5.29
CA PRO A 51 -13.12 -6.43 -5.46
C PRO A 51 -12.63 -7.41 -6.53
N ASN A 52 -11.62 -7.00 -7.30
CA ASN A 52 -10.90 -7.89 -8.21
C ASN A 52 -9.52 -8.21 -7.63
N SER A 53 -9.47 -9.17 -6.70
CA SER A 53 -8.29 -9.50 -5.89
C SER A 53 -7.07 -9.98 -6.70
N GLY A 54 -7.27 -10.42 -7.95
CA GLY A 54 -6.18 -10.79 -8.87
C GLY A 54 -5.66 -9.62 -9.71
N SER A 55 -6.28 -8.45 -9.62
CA SER A 55 -5.96 -7.28 -10.44
C SER A 55 -5.28 -6.20 -9.60
N GLN A 56 -4.21 -5.64 -10.17
CA GLN A 56 -3.51 -4.50 -9.60
C GLN A 56 -3.60 -3.33 -10.58
N PHE A 57 -3.57 -2.11 -10.07
CA PHE A 57 -3.45 -0.95 -10.95
C PHE A 57 -2.16 -1.06 -11.79
N ALA A 58 -2.21 -0.52 -13.01
CA ALA A 58 -1.08 -0.57 -13.93
C ALA A 58 0.15 0.15 -13.37
N HIS A 59 -0.06 1.24 -12.61
CA HIS A 59 1.00 2.08 -12.06
C HIS A 59 0.94 2.15 -10.52
N PRO A 60 2.07 1.94 -9.82
CA PRO A 60 2.15 2.07 -8.36
C PRO A 60 1.69 3.43 -7.84
N HIS A 61 1.92 4.51 -8.58
CA HIS A 61 1.45 5.86 -8.21
C HIS A 61 -0.07 5.98 -8.22
N VAL A 62 -0.75 5.23 -9.10
CA VAL A 62 -2.22 5.16 -9.13
C VAL A 62 -2.72 4.39 -7.91
N THR A 63 -2.08 3.27 -7.56
CA THR A 63 -2.37 2.52 -6.32
C THR A 63 -2.19 3.40 -5.09
N MET A 64 -1.08 4.14 -5.02
CA MET A 64 -0.79 5.05 -3.91
C MET A 64 -1.88 6.12 -3.77
N ASN A 65 -2.27 6.77 -4.87
CA ASN A 65 -3.30 7.81 -4.84
C ASN A 65 -4.67 7.26 -4.42
N TYR A 66 -5.11 6.14 -5.01
CA TYR A 66 -6.37 5.52 -4.61
C TYR A 66 -6.35 5.06 -3.15
N THR A 67 -5.23 4.54 -2.67
CA THR A 67 -5.05 4.18 -1.27
C THR A 67 -5.28 5.41 -0.39
N PHE A 68 -4.61 6.53 -0.68
CA PHE A 68 -4.86 7.78 0.05
C PHE A 68 -6.34 8.20 0.00
N GLN A 69 -6.97 8.21 -1.18
CA GLN A 69 -8.36 8.59 -1.33
C GLN A 69 -9.31 7.70 -0.52
N THR A 70 -9.09 6.38 -0.54
CA THR A 70 -9.90 5.42 0.22
C THR A 70 -9.80 5.67 1.73
N TYR A 71 -8.58 5.84 2.29
CA TYR A 71 -8.43 6.14 3.72
C TYR A 71 -8.96 7.51 4.10
N MET A 72 -8.87 8.51 3.23
CA MET A 72 -9.43 9.83 3.50
C MET A 72 -10.96 9.79 3.57
N LYS A 73 -11.60 9.07 2.64
CA LYS A 73 -13.05 8.90 2.56
C LYS A 73 -13.60 8.00 3.67
N ASN A 74 -13.06 6.79 3.80
CA ASN A 74 -13.64 5.73 4.63
C ASN A 74 -13.04 5.68 6.05
N GLY A 75 -11.90 6.36 6.26
CA GLY A 75 -11.13 6.25 7.48
C GLY A 75 -10.26 4.99 7.51
N VAL A 76 -9.47 4.88 8.58
CA VAL A 76 -8.67 3.70 8.90
C VAL A 76 -9.55 2.70 9.64
N PRO A 77 -9.67 1.44 9.15
CA PRO A 77 -10.48 0.41 9.78
C PRO A 77 -9.81 -0.13 11.05
N PHE A 78 -10.63 -0.59 12.00
CA PHE A 78 -10.18 -1.07 13.30
C PHE A 78 -9.21 -2.24 13.19
N GLU A 79 -9.54 -3.19 12.33
CA GLU A 79 -8.82 -4.45 12.16
C GLU A 79 -7.37 -4.20 11.72
N LEU A 80 -7.18 -3.18 10.89
CA LEU A 80 -5.88 -2.81 10.36
C LEU A 80 -5.03 -2.07 11.39
N VAL A 81 -5.66 -1.23 12.23
CA VAL A 81 -4.96 -0.64 13.39
C VAL A 81 -4.57 -1.73 14.38
N GLU A 82 -5.47 -2.67 14.67
CA GLU A 82 -5.20 -3.79 15.57
C GLU A 82 -4.01 -4.63 15.10
N GLU A 83 -4.02 -5.04 13.82
CA GLU A 83 -2.94 -5.84 13.23
C GLU A 83 -1.61 -5.09 13.27
N GLN A 84 -1.62 -3.80 12.91
CA GLN A 84 -0.40 -3.00 12.90
C GLN A 84 0.17 -2.78 14.30
N VAL A 85 -0.69 -2.58 15.31
CA VAL A 85 -0.27 -2.47 16.71
C VAL A 85 0.35 -3.78 17.18
N LYS A 86 -0.28 -4.94 16.89
CA LYS A 86 0.28 -6.26 17.23
C LYS A 86 1.64 -6.49 16.57
N LEU A 87 1.78 -6.09 15.31
CA LEU A 87 3.04 -6.19 14.57
C LEU A 87 4.13 -5.32 15.20
N LEU A 88 3.83 -4.06 15.54
CA LEU A 88 4.77 -3.15 16.20
C LEU A 88 5.16 -3.64 17.60
N GLN A 89 4.22 -4.21 18.37
CA GLN A 89 4.54 -4.85 19.66
C GLN A 89 5.49 -6.03 19.47
N SER A 90 5.23 -6.91 18.50
CA SER A 90 6.09 -8.05 18.19
C SER A 90 7.48 -7.61 17.74
N GLN A 91 7.59 -6.51 16.99
CA GLN A 91 8.87 -5.93 16.62
C GLN A 91 9.61 -5.35 17.83
N ALA A 92 8.92 -4.61 18.70
CA ALA A 92 9.51 -4.07 19.92
C ALA A 92 10.04 -5.18 20.84
N THR A 93 9.30 -6.28 21.03
CA THR A 93 9.77 -7.41 21.84
C THR A 93 10.96 -8.12 21.20
N LYS A 94 10.98 -8.30 19.88
CA LYS A 94 12.15 -8.83 19.16
C LYS A 94 13.37 -7.93 19.30
N GLU A 95 13.20 -6.60 19.19
CA GLU A 95 14.30 -5.64 19.38
C GLU A 95 14.89 -5.73 20.80
N MET A 96 14.05 -5.93 21.82
CA MET A 96 14.49 -6.10 23.21
C MET A 96 15.18 -7.45 23.46
N ILE A 97 14.76 -8.52 22.77
CA ILE A 97 15.43 -9.82 22.86
C ILE A 97 16.83 -9.75 22.25
N VAL A 98 16.96 -9.07 21.10
CA VAL A 98 18.24 -8.89 20.41
C VAL A 98 19.17 -7.95 21.19
N ASN A 99 18.62 -6.91 21.81
CA ASN A 99 19.37 -5.94 22.62
C ASN A 99 18.75 -5.81 24.03
N PRO A 100 19.18 -6.65 24.99
CA PRO A 100 18.58 -6.69 26.34
C PRO A 100 18.74 -5.40 27.16
N LEU A 101 19.69 -4.54 26.79
CA LEU A 101 19.92 -3.23 27.43
C LEU A 101 18.99 -2.13 26.90
N LEU A 102 18.26 -2.39 25.81
CA LEU A 102 17.41 -1.40 25.16
C LEU A 102 16.08 -1.28 25.91
N MET A 103 15.74 -0.08 26.38
CA MET A 103 14.44 0.14 27.01
C MET A 103 13.32 0.12 25.98
N LEU A 104 12.12 -0.32 26.40
CA LEU A 104 10.93 -0.35 25.54
C LEU A 104 10.70 1.00 24.84
N ARG A 105 10.89 2.11 25.56
CA ARG A 105 10.68 3.48 25.06
C ARG A 105 11.66 3.87 23.95
N GLU A 106 12.78 3.19 23.84
CA GLU A 106 13.86 3.50 22.90
C GLU A 106 13.75 2.70 21.61
N THR A 107 12.99 1.60 21.60
CA THR A 107 12.73 0.76 20.42
C THR A 107 12.15 1.59 19.28
N LYS A 108 12.56 1.26 18.05
CA LYS A 108 12.11 1.97 16.85
C LYS A 108 10.62 1.79 16.65
N ALA A 109 10.13 0.57 16.90
CA ALA A 109 8.71 0.22 16.82
C ALA A 109 7.86 1.00 17.85
N TRP A 110 8.33 1.17 19.08
CA TRP A 110 7.60 1.96 20.07
C TRP A 110 7.58 3.45 19.74
N LYS A 111 8.67 4.01 19.20
CA LYS A 111 8.69 5.40 18.72
C LYS A 111 7.70 5.62 17.57
N ALA A 112 7.59 4.66 16.66
CA ALA A 112 6.60 4.71 15.57
C ALA A 112 5.16 4.71 16.12
N LEU A 113 4.88 3.87 17.10
CA LEU A 113 3.57 3.80 17.75
C LEU A 113 3.29 5.06 18.58
N ALA A 114 4.24 5.53 19.37
CA ALA A 114 4.13 6.75 20.16
C ALA A 114 3.82 7.97 19.29
N ALA A 115 4.38 8.04 18.08
CA ALA A 115 4.06 9.09 17.12
C ALA A 115 2.60 9.07 16.63
N LEU A 116 1.95 7.90 16.61
CA LEU A 116 0.53 7.75 16.26
C LEU A 116 -0.39 8.04 17.45
N LYS A 117 0.07 7.70 18.66
CA LYS A 117 -0.62 7.92 19.92
C LYS A 117 -0.67 9.40 20.32
N LYS A 118 0.40 10.16 20.03
CA LYS A 118 0.68 11.54 20.48
C LYS A 118 0.40 11.75 21.98
N ASN A 119 -0.85 12.05 22.34
CA ASN A 119 -1.28 12.44 23.68
C ASN A 119 -2.16 11.40 24.39
N LEU A 120 -2.54 10.31 23.73
CA LEU A 120 -3.34 9.26 24.37
C LEU A 120 -2.49 8.52 25.40
N ASP A 121 -3.06 8.12 26.54
CA ASP A 121 -2.37 7.31 27.55
C ASP A 121 -2.74 5.83 27.49
N ILE A 122 -2.51 5.24 26.31
CA ILE A 122 -2.69 3.80 26.07
C ILE A 122 -1.47 2.97 26.54
N PRO A 123 -1.68 1.89 27.33
CA PRO A 123 -0.60 1.00 27.76
C PRO A 123 0.03 0.18 26.63
N PHE A 124 1.23 -0.38 26.86
CA PHE A 124 1.89 -1.27 25.90
C PHE A 124 1.05 -2.51 25.60
N LYS A 125 0.29 -3.04 26.56
CA LYS A 125 -0.67 -4.14 26.33
C LYS A 125 -2.03 -3.55 26.00
N TYR A 126 -2.41 -3.60 24.73
CA TYR A 126 -3.68 -3.06 24.26
C TYR A 126 -4.83 -4.00 24.62
N ALA A 127 -5.93 -3.38 25.06
CA ALA A 127 -7.23 -4.00 25.12
C ALA A 127 -8.04 -3.48 23.91
N PRO A 128 -9.08 -4.18 23.44
CA PRO A 128 -9.85 -3.77 22.27
C PRO A 128 -10.37 -2.34 22.35
N GLU A 129 -10.71 -1.88 23.56
CA GLU A 129 -11.24 -0.53 23.84
C GLU A 129 -10.19 0.54 23.50
N HIS A 130 -8.94 0.31 23.87
CA HIS A 130 -7.84 1.23 23.58
C HIS A 130 -7.52 1.31 22.08
N ILE A 131 -7.73 0.22 21.34
CA ILE A 131 -7.56 0.21 19.89
C ILE A 131 -8.68 1.04 19.25
N GLN A 132 -9.91 0.94 19.75
CA GLN A 132 -11.02 1.76 19.27
C GLN A 132 -10.78 3.25 19.52
N GLU A 133 -10.23 3.63 20.68
CA GLU A 133 -9.82 5.01 20.95
C GLU A 133 -8.75 5.50 19.96
N LEU A 134 -7.75 4.66 19.67
CA LEU A 134 -6.71 4.99 18.70
C LEU A 134 -7.28 5.16 17.30
N VAL A 135 -8.19 4.29 16.87
CA VAL A 135 -8.91 4.37 15.59
C VAL A 135 -9.69 5.69 15.50
N ASN A 136 -10.45 6.02 16.55
CA ASN A 136 -11.22 7.26 16.61
C ASN A 136 -10.29 8.48 16.52
N HIS A 137 -9.17 8.47 17.24
CA HIS A 137 -8.18 9.54 17.20
C HIS A 137 -7.54 9.72 15.82
N ILE A 138 -7.13 8.62 15.17
CA ILE A 138 -6.56 8.65 13.82
C ILE A 138 -7.60 9.18 12.83
N ASN A 139 -8.86 8.76 12.97
CA ASN A 139 -9.93 9.16 12.06
C ASN A 139 -10.45 10.58 12.26
N THR A 140 -10.16 11.20 13.41
CA THR A 140 -10.56 12.58 13.73
C THR A 140 -9.81 13.61 12.87
N SER A 141 -8.52 13.39 12.59
CA SER A 141 -7.67 14.35 11.87
C SER A 141 -7.23 13.77 10.51
N PRO A 142 -7.47 14.49 9.39
CA PRO A 142 -6.94 14.11 8.08
C PRO A 142 -5.42 13.93 8.06
N GLU A 143 -4.68 14.74 8.83
CA GLU A 143 -3.23 14.66 8.94
C GLU A 143 -2.78 13.35 9.59
N MET A 144 -3.54 12.86 10.58
CA MET A 144 -3.26 11.59 11.24
C MET A 144 -3.56 10.41 10.33
N LYS A 145 -4.66 10.45 9.56
CA LYS A 145 -4.92 9.47 8.49
C LYS A 145 -3.76 9.43 7.49
N LEU A 146 -3.27 10.59 7.06
CA LEU A 146 -2.17 10.68 6.10
C LEU A 146 -0.86 10.12 6.66
N GLN A 147 -0.54 10.45 7.92
CA GLN A 147 0.62 9.92 8.64
C GLN A 147 0.55 8.40 8.74
N PHE A 148 -0.62 7.86 9.07
CA PHE A 148 -0.87 6.43 9.17
C PHE A 148 -0.59 5.74 7.82
N VAL A 149 -1.22 6.23 6.74
CA VAL A 149 -1.04 5.65 5.40
C VAL A 149 0.43 5.73 4.97
N LYS A 150 1.08 6.89 5.14
CA LYS A 150 2.47 7.09 4.71
C LYS A 150 3.46 6.20 5.45
N LYS A 151 3.30 6.01 6.76
CA LYS A 151 4.27 5.29 7.60
C LYS A 151 4.02 3.80 7.70
N LEU A 152 2.78 3.36 7.59
CA LEU A 152 2.39 1.97 7.90
C LEU A 152 1.83 1.23 6.69
N VAL A 153 1.11 1.92 5.80
CA VAL A 153 0.46 1.29 4.63
C VAL A 153 1.37 1.31 3.41
N LEU A 154 1.91 2.47 3.04
CA LEU A 154 2.73 2.61 1.83
C LEU A 154 4.02 1.79 1.80
N PRO A 155 4.73 1.54 2.92
CA PRO A 155 5.90 0.66 2.89
C PRO A 155 5.58 -0.78 2.46
N GLN A 156 4.31 -1.19 2.50
CA GLN A 156 3.86 -2.49 2.03
C GLN A 156 3.59 -2.53 0.52
N LEU A 157 3.63 -1.37 -0.16
CA LEU A 157 3.54 -1.30 -1.61
C LEU A 157 4.88 -1.74 -2.20
N GLU A 158 4.94 -2.97 -2.70
CA GLU A 158 6.07 -3.44 -3.49
C GLU A 158 6.09 -2.68 -4.83
N ILE A 159 7.03 -1.73 -4.96
CA ILE A 159 7.28 -1.08 -6.24
C ILE A 159 8.11 -2.04 -7.08
N PHE A 160 7.44 -2.80 -7.96
CA PHE A 160 8.13 -3.51 -9.03
C PHE A 160 8.38 -2.51 -10.18
N PRO A 161 9.62 -2.05 -10.41
CA PRO A 161 9.92 -1.04 -11.44
C PRO A 161 9.69 -1.53 -12.87
N SER A 162 9.47 -2.84 -13.07
CA SER A 162 9.24 -3.42 -14.39
C SER A 162 8.25 -4.57 -14.29
N LYS A 163 6.98 -4.33 -14.65
CA LYS A 163 6.14 -5.40 -15.18
C LYS A 163 6.76 -5.78 -16.53
N ILE A 164 7.54 -6.87 -16.57
CA ILE A 164 7.89 -7.51 -17.82
C ILE A 164 6.56 -8.03 -18.39
N SER A 165 5.91 -7.26 -19.24
CA SER A 165 4.82 -7.77 -20.06
C SER A 165 5.45 -8.79 -21.00
N CYS A 166 5.32 -10.07 -20.69
CA CYS A 166 5.52 -11.12 -21.68
C CYS A 166 4.40 -11.01 -22.71
N ASN A 167 4.52 -10.05 -23.62
CA ASN A 167 3.73 -10.05 -24.84
C ASN A 167 4.33 -11.15 -25.73
N PRO A 168 3.54 -12.11 -26.24
CA PRO A 168 4.02 -13.16 -27.14
C PRO A 168 4.61 -12.61 -28.46
N GLN A 169 4.49 -11.31 -28.71
CA GLN A 169 5.07 -10.61 -29.85
C GLN A 169 6.57 -10.29 -29.72
N ASN A 170 7.19 -10.43 -28.54
CA ASN A 170 8.63 -10.18 -28.34
C ASN A 170 9.53 -11.42 -28.54
N LEU A 171 8.98 -12.55 -29.00
CA LEU A 171 9.73 -13.80 -29.23
C LEU A 171 10.24 -13.99 -30.67
N ILE A 172 10.07 -13.00 -31.57
CA ILE A 172 10.58 -13.11 -32.95
C ILE A 172 11.50 -11.94 -33.26
N SER A 173 12.70 -11.98 -32.70
CA SER A 173 13.88 -11.47 -33.38
C SER A 173 15.16 -11.87 -32.63
N PRO A 174 15.84 -12.89 -33.14
CA PRO A 174 17.29 -12.83 -33.29
C PRO A 174 17.64 -12.88 -34.78
N SER A 175 18.15 -11.74 -35.27
CA SER A 175 19.30 -11.63 -36.16
C SER A 175 19.53 -12.72 -37.22
N SER A 176 19.35 -12.32 -38.48
CA SER A 176 20.20 -12.83 -39.57
C SER A 176 21.69 -12.61 -39.23
N PRO A 177 22.56 -13.57 -39.57
CA PRO A 177 23.66 -13.23 -40.47
C PRO A 177 23.81 -14.23 -41.64
N ALA A 178 24.39 -13.70 -42.70
CA ALA A 178 24.39 -14.20 -44.07
C ALA A 178 25.40 -15.32 -44.38
N SER A 179 25.27 -15.83 -45.63
CA SER A 179 26.28 -16.51 -46.49
C SER A 179 26.31 -18.05 -46.35
N VAL A 180 26.30 -18.90 -47.39
CA VAL A 180 26.72 -18.81 -48.81
C VAL A 180 25.93 -19.83 -49.66
N ARG A 181 25.64 -19.43 -50.91
CA ARG A 181 25.27 -20.18 -52.14
C ARG A 181 25.57 -21.69 -52.20
N LYS A 182 24.70 -22.46 -52.87
CA LYS A 182 24.98 -23.11 -54.19
C LYS A 182 23.68 -23.34 -54.97
N PHE A 183 23.65 -22.82 -56.20
CA PHE A 183 22.76 -23.23 -57.29
C PHE A 183 23.27 -24.56 -57.87
N ALA A 184 22.36 -25.45 -58.29
CA ALA A 184 22.39 -26.08 -59.62
C ALA A 184 21.11 -26.91 -59.83
N ASP A 185 20.37 -26.58 -60.88
CA ASP A 185 19.39 -27.42 -61.56
C ASP A 185 20.07 -28.63 -62.22
N SER A 186 19.40 -29.79 -62.18
CA SER A 186 19.05 -30.64 -63.34
C SER A 186 18.15 -31.79 -62.88
#